data_AF-A0A7Y0QRJ2-F1
#
_entry.id   AF-A0A7Y0QRJ2-F1
#
_cell.length_a   1.000
_cell.length_b   1.000
_cell.length_c   1.000
_cell.angle_alpha   90.00
_cell.angle_beta   90.00
_cell.angle_gamma   90.00
#
_symmetry.space_group_name_H-M   'P 1'
#
loop_
_entity.id
_entity.type
_entity.pdbx_description
1 polymer ?
#
loop_
_entity_poly.entity_id
_entity_poly.type
_entity_poly.pdbx_seq_one_letter_code
_entity_poly.pdbx_strand_id
1 'polypeptide(L)'
;MTNADTHNLPPDLREYIKTWDAYGARHMWNRVLELGGDAAVARAALEELPEVDALEALAANAAAVNLLVGRRWYIMQEAREAGATWEAIGKALGITKQGAQDYYRRQIENQEKYVADLHDAARARAALDGNDDPQ
;
A
#
# COMPACT_ATOMS: atom_id res chain seq x y z
N MET A 1 -8.49 33.31 -1.26
CA MET A 1 -8.71 31.86 -1.14
C MET A 1 -8.60 31.29 -2.54
N THR A 2 -7.41 30.82 -2.90
CA THR A 2 -7.13 30.21 -4.20
C THR A 2 -7.54 28.74 -4.16
N ASN A 3 -8.44 28.34 -5.05
CA ASN A 3 -8.71 26.93 -5.34
C ASN A 3 -7.40 26.29 -5.78
N ALA A 4 -6.80 25.45 -4.95
CA ALA A 4 -5.71 24.60 -5.37
C ALA A 4 -6.27 23.61 -6.40
N ASP A 5 -5.69 23.61 -7.60
CA ASP A 5 -6.01 22.65 -8.66
C ASP A 5 -5.88 21.23 -8.12
N THR A 6 -7.02 20.59 -7.87
CA THR A 6 -7.11 19.17 -7.50
C THR A 6 -6.66 18.23 -8.63
N HIS A 7 -6.31 18.79 -9.80
CA HIS A 7 -5.89 18.08 -11.01
C HIS A 7 -4.44 17.59 -11.01
N ASN A 8 -3.63 17.88 -9.98
CA ASN A 8 -2.20 17.53 -10.00
C ASN A 8 -1.73 16.66 -8.82
N LEU A 9 -2.67 16.01 -8.12
CA LEU A 9 -2.31 14.98 -7.15
C LEU A 9 -2.12 13.65 -7.89
N PRO A 10 -1.05 12.88 -7.59
CA PRO A 10 -0.91 11.53 -8.12
C PRO A 10 -2.15 10.69 -7.72
N PRO A 11 -2.53 9.68 -8.53
CA PRO A 11 -3.63 8.78 -8.19
C PRO A 11 -3.51 8.23 -6.76
N ASP A 12 -4.64 8.04 -6.10
CA ASP A 12 -4.66 7.43 -4.79
C ASP A 12 -4.60 5.88 -4.88
N LEU A 13 -4.52 5.23 -3.73
CA LEU A 13 -4.47 3.77 -3.65
C LEU A 13 -5.66 3.10 -4.36
N ARG A 14 -6.86 3.69 -4.30
CA ARG A 14 -8.07 3.09 -4.89
C ARG A 14 -7.98 3.14 -6.41
N GLU A 15 -7.52 4.26 -6.96
CA GLU A 15 -7.34 4.40 -8.40
C GLU A 15 -6.29 3.42 -8.94
N TYR A 16 -5.16 3.24 -8.26
CA TYR A 16 -4.18 2.22 -8.65
C TYR A 16 -4.73 0.79 -8.58
N ILE A 17 -5.51 0.46 -7.55
CA ILE A 17 -6.16 -0.85 -7.42
C ILE A 17 -7.17 -1.07 -8.56
N LYS A 18 -7.97 -0.06 -8.91
CA LYS A 18 -8.93 -0.16 -10.02
C LYS A 18 -8.26 -0.50 -11.35
N THR A 19 -7.14 0.17 -11.68
CA THR A 19 -6.39 -0.11 -12.91
C THR A 19 -5.86 -1.55 -12.93
N TRP A 20 -5.28 -2.01 -11.81
CA TRP A 20 -4.80 -3.38 -11.67
C TRP A 20 -5.93 -4.42 -11.79
N ASP A 21 -7.06 -4.19 -11.11
CA ASP A 21 -8.22 -5.08 -11.11
C ASP A 21 -8.89 -5.15 -12.49
N ALA A 22 -8.97 -4.04 -13.21
CA ALA A 22 -9.50 -4.00 -14.58
C ALA A 22 -8.69 -4.91 -15.52
N TYR A 23 -7.36 -4.85 -15.46
CA TYR A 23 -6.50 -5.76 -16.22
C TYR A 23 -6.71 -7.22 -15.81
N GLY A 24 -6.76 -7.52 -14.51
CA GLY A 24 -7.01 -8.86 -13.98
C GLY A 24 -8.35 -9.45 -14.45
N ALA A 25 -9.41 -8.64 -14.42
CA ALA A 25 -10.73 -9.04 -14.89
C ALA A 25 -10.75 -9.32 -16.40
N ARG A 26 -10.13 -8.46 -17.22
CA ARG A 26 -10.00 -8.70 -18.67
C ARG A 26 -9.18 -9.95 -18.97
N HIS A 27 -8.06 -10.14 -18.27
CA HIS A 27 -7.21 -11.32 -18.41
C HIS A 27 -7.98 -12.61 -18.10
N MET A 28 -8.82 -12.60 -17.06
CA MET A 28 -9.69 -13.73 -16.72
C MET A 28 -10.72 -14.02 -17.83
N TRP A 29 -11.42 -13.02 -18.35
CA TRP A 29 -12.43 -13.24 -19.40
C TRP A 29 -11.81 -13.68 -20.74
N ASN A 30 -10.63 -13.17 -21.08
CA ASN A 30 -9.87 -13.67 -22.23
C ASN A 30 -9.50 -15.15 -22.05
N ARG A 31 -9.10 -15.55 -20.84
CA ARG A 31 -8.82 -16.96 -20.51
C ARG A 31 -10.06 -17.85 -20.61
N VAL A 32 -11.24 -17.34 -20.26
CA VAL A 32 -12.51 -18.06 -20.47
C VAL A 32 -12.73 -18.35 -21.95
N LEU A 33 -12.48 -17.37 -22.83
CA LEU A 33 -12.57 -17.56 -24.29
C LEU A 33 -11.56 -18.60 -24.79
N GLU A 34 -10.30 -18.53 -24.34
CA GLU A 34 -9.24 -19.47 -24.71
C GLU A 34 -9.56 -20.91 -24.29
N LEU A 35 -10.21 -21.09 -23.14
CA LEU A 35 -10.61 -22.40 -22.61
C LEU A 35 -11.94 -22.92 -23.19
N GLY A 36 -12.56 -22.20 -24.14
CA GLY A 36 -13.80 -22.62 -24.79
C GLY A 36 -15.05 -22.44 -23.92
N GLY A 37 -15.05 -21.49 -22.99
CA GLY A 37 -16.23 -21.11 -22.21
C GLY A 37 -17.28 -20.37 -23.04
N ASP A 38 -18.34 -19.88 -22.38
CA ASP A 38 -19.42 -19.16 -23.05
C ASP A 38 -18.92 -17.84 -23.66
N ALA A 39 -18.79 -17.82 -24.98
CA ALA A 39 -18.25 -16.70 -25.72
C ALA A 39 -19.15 -15.46 -25.70
N ALA A 40 -20.47 -15.62 -25.60
CA ALA A 40 -21.39 -14.50 -25.57
C ALA A 40 -21.26 -13.76 -24.24
N VAL A 41 -21.23 -14.51 -23.14
CA VAL A 41 -21.05 -13.95 -21.79
C VAL A 41 -19.69 -13.28 -21.64
N ALA A 42 -18.61 -13.96 -22.07
CA ALA A 42 -17.26 -13.41 -21.92
C ALA A 42 -17.04 -12.13 -22.76
N ARG A 43 -17.59 -12.05 -23.98
CA ARG A 43 -17.49 -10.84 -24.82
C ARG A 43 -18.28 -9.67 -24.21
N ALA A 44 -19.50 -9.90 -23.76
CA ALA A 44 -20.30 -8.88 -23.09
C ALA A 44 -19.58 -8.32 -21.85
N ALA A 45 -18.93 -9.19 -21.06
CA ALA A 45 -18.16 -8.74 -19.91
C ALA A 45 -16.90 -7.93 -20.30
N LEU A 46 -16.23 -8.29 -21.40
CA LEU A 46 -15.07 -7.55 -21.90
C LEU A 46 -15.43 -6.16 -22.44
N GLU A 47 -16.64 -5.97 -22.98
CA GLU A 47 -17.10 -4.66 -23.49
C GLU A 47 -17.31 -3.64 -22.37
N GLU A 48 -17.68 -4.09 -21.17
CA GLU A 48 -17.90 -3.22 -20.00
C GLU A 48 -16.61 -2.88 -19.22
N LEU A 49 -15.49 -3.54 -19.53
CA LEU A 49 -14.23 -3.37 -18.80
C LEU A 49 -13.30 -2.37 -19.50
N PRO A 50 -12.69 -1.41 -18.77
CA PRO A 50 -11.70 -0.49 -19.34
C PRO A 50 -10.55 -1.22 -20.00
N GLU A 51 -10.12 -0.76 -21.18
CA GLU A 51 -8.89 -1.24 -21.79
C GLU A 51 -7.69 -0.71 -20.99
N VAL A 52 -6.94 -1.63 -20.39
CA VAL A 52 -5.72 -1.38 -19.65
C VAL A 52 -4.68 -2.36 -20.16
N ASP A 53 -3.50 -1.87 -20.52
CA ASP A 53 -2.42 -2.76 -20.96
C ASP A 53 -1.62 -3.34 -19.77
N ALA A 54 -0.78 -4.34 -20.06
CA ALA A 54 -0.02 -5.04 -19.02
C ALA A 54 1.01 -4.15 -18.32
N LEU A 55 1.58 -3.16 -19.01
CA LEU A 55 2.57 -2.25 -18.44
C LEU A 55 1.89 -1.21 -17.53
N GLU A 56 0.73 -0.69 -17.93
CA GLU A 56 -0.10 0.18 -17.11
C GLU A 56 -0.55 -0.51 -15.82
N ALA A 57 -1.03 -1.75 -15.93
CA ALA A 57 -1.41 -2.55 -14.78
C ALA A 57 -0.21 -2.81 -13.84
N LEU A 58 0.96 -3.12 -14.40
CA LEU A 58 2.18 -3.33 -13.62
C LEU A 58 2.63 -2.04 -12.91
N ALA A 59 2.58 -0.90 -13.60
CA ALA A 59 2.91 0.40 -13.01
C ALA A 59 1.94 0.76 -11.86
N ALA A 60 0.64 0.52 -12.06
CA ALA A 60 -0.37 0.73 -11.02
C ALA A 60 -0.15 -0.19 -9.81
N ASN A 61 0.16 -1.48 -10.05
CA ASN A 61 0.50 -2.42 -8.98
C ASN A 61 1.71 -1.94 -8.16
N ALA A 62 2.80 -1.57 -8.83
CA ALA A 62 4.01 -1.08 -8.18
C ALA A 62 3.72 0.18 -7.35
N ALA A 63 2.93 1.12 -7.88
CA ALA A 63 2.55 2.33 -7.17
C ALA A 63 1.67 2.03 -5.94
N ALA A 64 0.69 1.14 -6.06
CA ALA A 64 -0.15 0.71 -4.94
C ALA A 64 0.68 0.05 -3.82
N VAL A 65 1.60 -0.84 -4.17
CA VAL A 65 2.51 -1.48 -3.21
C VAL A 65 3.40 -0.43 -2.54
N ASN A 66 3.99 0.48 -3.30
CA ASN A 66 4.82 1.55 -2.76
C ASN A 66 4.04 2.45 -1.79
N LEU A 67 2.79 2.78 -2.10
CA LEU A 67 1.92 3.53 -1.18
C LEU A 67 1.63 2.75 0.09
N LEU A 68 1.25 1.47 -0.01
CA LEU A 68 0.95 0.64 1.16
C LEU A 68 2.17 0.45 2.06
N VAL A 69 3.35 0.24 1.46
CA VAL A 69 4.62 0.15 2.20
C VAL A 69 4.97 1.50 2.82
N GLY A 70 4.88 2.60 2.07
CA GLY A 70 5.17 3.95 2.57
C GLY A 70 4.21 4.43 3.66
N ARG A 71 3.00 3.88 3.73
CA ARG A 71 2.00 4.17 4.78
C ARG A 71 2.11 3.27 6.00
N ARG A 72 2.82 2.15 5.91
CA ARG A 72 2.90 1.15 6.99
C ARG A 72 3.48 1.72 8.29
N TRP A 73 4.44 2.63 8.20
CA TRP A 73 5.17 3.11 9.38
C TRP A 73 4.27 3.87 10.37
N TYR A 74 3.35 4.74 9.91
CA TYR A 74 2.48 5.47 10.85
C TYR A 74 1.45 4.54 11.49
N ILE A 75 1.04 3.47 10.81
CA ILE A 75 0.19 2.43 11.40
C ILE A 75 0.96 1.68 12.50
N MET A 76 2.24 1.40 12.28
CA MET A 76 3.10 0.81 13.30
C MET A 76 3.26 1.76 14.50
N GLN A 77 3.42 3.06 14.25
CA GLN A 77 3.48 4.08 15.31
C GLN A 77 2.19 4.13 16.13
N GLU A 78 1.02 4.19 15.48
CA GLU A 78 -0.29 4.16 16.15
C GLU A 78 -0.47 2.88 16.97
N ALA A 79 -0.03 1.73 16.46
CA ALA A 79 -0.06 0.48 17.21
C ALA A 79 0.83 0.54 18.47
N ARG A 80 2.02 1.15 18.38
CA ARG A 80 2.92 1.38 19.53
C ARG A 80 2.30 2.32 20.55
N GLU A 81 1.67 3.39 20.11
CA GLU A 81 0.95 4.35 20.95
C GLU A 81 -0.27 3.71 21.64
N ALA A 82 -0.90 2.73 20.98
CA ALA A 82 -1.96 1.91 21.56
C ALA A 82 -1.45 0.78 22.49
N GLY A 83 -0.13 0.66 22.69
CA GLY A 83 0.48 -0.31 23.60
C GLY A 83 0.85 -1.66 22.99
N ALA A 84 0.78 -1.83 21.67
CA ALA A 84 1.26 -3.06 21.03
C ALA A 84 2.78 -3.21 21.21
N THR A 85 3.24 -4.42 21.53
CA THR A 85 4.68 -4.73 21.60
C THR A 85 5.30 -4.86 20.20
N TRP A 86 6.62 -4.72 20.10
CA TRP A 86 7.31 -4.96 18.83
C TRP A 86 7.19 -6.41 18.34
N GLU A 87 7.01 -7.36 19.26
CA GLU A 87 6.73 -8.75 18.93
C GLU A 87 5.35 -8.93 18.30
N ALA A 88 4.31 -8.29 18.84
CA ALA A 88 2.97 -8.32 18.27
C ALA A 88 2.94 -7.70 16.86
N ILE A 89 3.65 -6.58 16.67
CA ILE A 89 3.80 -5.94 15.36
C ILE A 89 4.58 -6.85 14.39
N GLY A 90 5.69 -7.44 14.83
CA GLY A 90 6.44 -8.41 14.03
C GLY A 90 5.57 -9.57 13.56
N LYS A 91 4.80 -10.17 14.48
CA LYS A 91 3.83 -11.23 14.18
C LYS A 91 2.79 -10.79 13.14
N ALA A 92 2.20 -9.60 13.29
CA ALA A 92 1.22 -9.08 12.33
C ALA A 92 1.82 -8.86 10.93
N LEU A 93 3.09 -8.52 10.85
CA LEU A 93 3.83 -8.33 9.60
C LEU A 93 4.46 -9.61 9.04
N GLY A 94 4.43 -10.72 9.78
CA GLY A 94 5.10 -11.97 9.41
C GLY A 94 6.63 -11.89 9.48
N ILE A 95 7.19 -11.01 10.31
CA ILE A 95 8.63 -10.81 10.50
C ILE A 95 9.02 -10.93 11.98
N THR A 96 10.31 -10.95 12.27
CA THR A 96 10.79 -10.98 13.66
C THR A 96 10.55 -9.64 14.37
N LYS A 97 10.53 -9.65 15.71
CA LYS A 97 10.54 -8.43 16.54
C LYS A 97 11.63 -7.44 16.09
N GLN A 98 12.86 -7.94 15.93
CA GLN A 98 13.99 -7.13 15.48
C GLN A 98 13.76 -6.57 14.07
N GLY A 99 13.21 -7.36 13.17
CA GLY A 99 12.86 -6.92 11.81
C GLY A 99 11.84 -5.78 11.81
N ALA A 100 10.85 -5.83 12.71
CA ALA A 100 9.88 -4.74 12.86
C ALA A 100 10.51 -3.45 13.40
N GLN A 101 11.36 -3.56 14.43
CA GLN A 101 12.10 -2.41 14.97
C GLN A 101 13.04 -1.78 13.92
N ASP A 102 13.81 -2.60 13.21
CA ASP A 102 14.75 -2.13 12.20
C ASP A 102 14.04 -1.50 11.01
N TYR A 103 12.90 -2.08 10.58
CA TYR A 103 12.07 -1.48 9.55
C TYR A 103 11.59 -0.10 9.99
N TYR A 104 11.04 0.02 11.20
CA TYR A 104 10.52 1.28 11.71
C TYR A 104 11.61 2.36 11.86
N ARG A 105 12.79 2.00 12.38
CA ARG A 105 13.95 2.90 12.49
C ARG A 105 14.36 3.47 11.13
N ARG A 106 14.45 2.63 10.10
CA ARG A 106 14.77 3.07 8.73
C ARG A 106 13.72 4.04 8.17
N GLN A 107 12.45 3.88 8.55
CA GLN A 107 11.40 4.82 8.12
C GLN A 107 11.56 6.18 8.79
N ILE A 108 11.88 6.23 10.09
CA ILE A 108 12.22 7.47 10.78
C ILE A 108 13.40 8.17 10.08
N GLU A 109 14.50 7.45 9.84
CA GLU A 109 15.68 8.00 9.15
C GLU A 109 15.35 8.56 7.76
N ASN A 110 14.48 7.88 7.00
CA ASN A 110 14.04 8.36 5.70
C ASN A 110 13.17 9.61 5.81
N GLN A 111 12.24 9.67 6.77
CA GLN A 111 11.39 10.83 6.98
C GLN A 111 12.21 12.05 7.42
N GLU A 112 13.16 11.86 8.34
CA GLU A 112 14.09 12.89 8.78
C GLU A 112 14.98 13.41 7.65
N LYS A 113 15.36 12.54 6.69
CA LYS A 113 16.20 12.92 5.56
C LYS A 113 15.45 13.68 4.47
N TYR A 114 14.21 13.29 4.16
CA TYR A 114 13.52 13.76 2.95
C TYR A 114 12.34 14.69 3.21
N VAL A 115 11.74 14.65 4.40
CA VAL A 115 10.54 15.41 4.76
C VAL A 115 10.60 15.93 6.21
N ALA A 116 11.78 16.40 6.63
CA ALA A 116 12.04 16.87 7.99
C ALA A 116 10.99 17.88 8.49
N ASP A 117 10.57 18.82 7.63
CA ASP A 117 9.62 19.89 7.98
C ASP A 117 8.18 19.40 8.21
N LEU A 118 7.85 18.17 7.76
CA LEU A 118 6.51 17.57 7.89
C LEU A 118 6.49 16.38 8.86
N HIS A 119 7.63 16.04 9.47
CA HIS A 119 7.80 14.85 10.29
C HIS A 119 7.95 15.20 11.78
N ASP A 120 7.09 14.61 12.62
CA ASP A 120 7.26 14.66 14.09
C ASP A 120 8.25 13.57 14.54
N ALA A 121 9.55 13.90 14.44
CA ALA A 121 10.64 13.00 14.80
C ALA A 121 10.63 12.61 16.29
N ALA A 122 10.18 13.51 17.17
CA ALA A 122 10.13 13.24 18.61
C ALA A 122 9.08 12.17 18.93
N ARG A 123 7.87 12.32 18.39
CA ARG A 123 6.79 11.33 18.53
C ARG A 123 7.19 10.00 17.90
N ALA A 124 7.81 10.02 16.71
CA ALA A 124 8.22 8.80 16.03
C ALA A 124 9.29 8.03 16.82
N ARG A 125 10.29 8.72 17.39
CA ARG A 125 11.33 8.11 18.23
C ARG A 125 10.77 7.57 19.55
N ALA A 126 9.83 8.26 20.19
CA ALA A 126 9.20 7.77 21.42
C ALA A 126 8.54 6.40 21.27
N ALA A 127 8.05 6.06 20.07
CA ALA A 127 7.47 4.75 19.78
C ALA A 127 8.50 3.60 19.84
N LEU A 128 9.80 3.88 19.68
CA LEU A 128 10.87 2.88 19.84
C LEU A 128 11.01 2.41 21.28
N ASP A 129 10.83 3.31 22.25
CA ASP A 129 11.22 3.13 23.65
C ASP A 129 10.14 2.51 24.56
N GLY A 130 8.91 2.30 24.08
CA GLY A 130 7.83 1.70 24.88
C GLY A 130 8.12 0.25 25.31
N ASN A 131 7.95 -0.05 26.61
CA ASN A 131 8.30 -1.34 27.23
C ASN A 131 7.90 -2.57 26.40
N ASP A 132 8.87 -3.45 26.17
CA ASP A 132 8.69 -4.81 25.65
C ASP A 132 8.49 -5.84 26.79
N ASP A 133 8.19 -5.38 28.01
CA ASP A 133 7.97 -6.28 29.14
C ASP A 133 6.62 -7.01 28.99
N PRO A 134 6.60 -8.35 29.09
CA PRO A 134 5.36 -9.11 29.08
C PRO A 134 4.55 -8.78 30.35
N GLN A 135 3.32 -8.31 30.17
CA GLN A 135 2.27 -8.41 31.20
C GLN A 135 1.65 -9.81 31.18
#